data_AF-A0A2R6NM67-F1
#
_entry.id   AF-A0A2R6NM67-F1
#
_cell.length_a   1.000
_cell.length_b   1.000
_cell.length_c   1.000
_cell.angle_alpha   90.00
_cell.angle_beta   90.00
_cell.angle_gamma   90.00
#
_symmetry.space_group_name_H-M   'P 1'
#
loop_
_entity.id
_entity.type
_entity.pdbx_description
1 polymer ?
#
loop_
_entity_poly.entity_id
_entity_poly.type
_entity_poly.pdbx_seq_one_letter_code
_entity_poly.pdbx_strand_id
1 'polypeptide(L)'
;MPKIRTTRTKKPPEGFEDIETILDDYAKKMRDAENESHEGKRKAESLWPIMRIAHTRSRYIYELYYKREAISRELYDWLLKEGYADGK
;
A
#
# COMPACT_ATOMS: atom_id res chain seq x y z
N MET A 1 -1.78 -6.03 -4.37
CA MET A 1 -1.66 -4.85 -5.27
C MET A 1 -2.81 -3.87 -5.04
N PRO A 2 -2.63 -2.56 -5.28
CA PRO A 2 -3.75 -1.61 -5.29
C PRO A 2 -4.77 -1.99 -6.36
N LYS A 3 -6.03 -1.60 -6.16
CA LYS A 3 -7.11 -1.92 -7.10
C LYS A 3 -6.88 -1.22 -8.43
N ILE A 4 -7.12 -1.92 -9.54
CA ILE A 4 -6.99 -1.32 -10.89
C ILE A 4 -7.95 -0.15 -11.00
N ARG A 5 -7.42 1.03 -11.35
CA ARG A 5 -8.24 2.23 -11.59
C ARG A 5 -9.07 1.98 -12.85
N THR A 6 -10.39 1.99 -12.69
CA THR A 6 -11.34 1.88 -13.78
C THR A 6 -12.10 3.20 -13.93
N THR A 7 -12.89 3.35 -14.99
CA THR A 7 -13.81 4.49 -15.15
C THR A 7 -14.82 4.65 -14.01
N ARG A 8 -15.01 3.61 -13.18
CA ARG A 8 -15.89 3.63 -12.00
C ARG A 8 -15.16 3.97 -10.70
N THR A 9 -13.83 4.05 -10.71
CA THR A 9 -13.02 4.38 -9.54
C THR A 9 -13.20 5.87 -9.22
N LYS A 10 -13.46 6.19 -7.95
CA LYS A 10 -13.58 7.59 -7.52
C LYS A 10 -12.25 8.30 -7.74
N LYS A 11 -12.30 9.56 -8.17
CA LYS A 11 -11.11 10.41 -8.30
C LYS A 11 -10.35 10.46 -6.96
N PRO A 12 -9.01 10.54 -6.99
CA PRO A 12 -8.23 10.64 -5.76
C PRO A 12 -8.56 11.97 -5.07
N PRO A 13 -8.75 11.97 -3.74
CA PRO A 13 -8.92 13.18 -2.95
C PRO A 13 -7.64 14.05 -2.91
N GLU A 14 -7.78 15.28 -2.43
CA GLU A 14 -6.67 16.22 -2.24
C GLU A 14 -5.57 15.64 -1.34
N GLY A 15 -4.30 15.91 -1.67
CA GLY A 15 -3.13 15.39 -0.94
C GLY A 15 -2.67 13.99 -1.36
N PHE A 16 -3.32 13.36 -2.35
CA PHE A 16 -2.86 12.07 -2.89
C PHE A 16 -1.54 12.19 -3.66
N GLU A 17 -1.31 13.29 -4.37
CA GLU A 17 -0.11 13.51 -5.19
C GLU A 17 1.18 13.45 -4.36
N ASP A 18 1.14 13.95 -3.12
CA ASP A 18 2.30 13.97 -2.21
C ASP A 18 2.71 12.57 -1.72
N ILE A 19 1.77 11.63 -1.69
CA ILE A 19 1.98 10.25 -1.21
C ILE A 19 2.08 9.23 -2.35
N GLU A 20 1.65 9.59 -3.57
CA GLU A 20 1.57 8.70 -4.72
C GLU A 20 2.93 8.05 -5.03
N THR A 21 4.00 8.86 -5.08
CA THR A 21 5.37 8.39 -5.36
C THR A 21 5.83 7.31 -4.38
N ILE A 22 5.55 7.49 -3.08
CA ILE A 22 5.92 6.55 -2.03
C ILE A 22 5.07 5.28 -2.11
N LEU A 23 3.78 5.40 -2.43
CA LEU A 23 2.88 4.26 -2.59
C LEU A 23 3.26 3.41 -3.81
N ASP A 24 3.69 4.04 -4.90
CA ASP A 24 4.20 3.37 -6.09
C ASP A 24 5.50 2.62 -5.83
N ASP A 25 6.41 3.20 -5.03
CA ASP A 25 7.62 2.50 -4.58
C ASP A 25 7.30 1.23 -3.78
N TYR A 26 6.29 1.26 -2.91
CA TYR A 26 5.82 0.06 -2.21
C TYR A 26 5.20 -0.96 -3.18
N ALA A 27 4.44 -0.51 -4.18
CA ALA A 27 3.86 -1.39 -5.19
C ALA A 27 4.94 -2.06 -6.05
N LYS A 28 5.99 -1.32 -6.42
CA LYS A 28 7.15 -1.84 -7.13
C LYS A 28 7.89 -2.88 -6.30
N LYS A 29 8.20 -2.58 -5.04
CA LYS A 29 8.81 -3.54 -4.10
C LYS A 29 7.97 -4.81 -3.92
N MET A 30 6.64 -4.68 -3.89
CA MET A 30 5.74 -5.84 -3.83
C MET A 30 5.88 -6.72 -5.07
N ARG A 31 5.87 -6.11 -6.26
CA ARG A 31 6.02 -6.83 -7.54
C ARG A 31 7.38 -7.51 -7.65
N ASP A 32 8.44 -6.86 -7.16
CA ASP A 32 9.79 -7.43 -7.14
C ASP A 32 9.85 -8.63 -6.18
N ALA A 33 9.23 -8.52 -5.00
CA ALA A 33 9.13 -9.62 -4.04
C ALA A 33 8.29 -10.80 -4.54
N GLU A 34 7.23 -10.54 -5.31
CA GLU A 34 6.41 -11.57 -5.97
C GLU A 34 7.19 -12.31 -7.07
N ASN A 35 8.10 -11.62 -7.77
CA ASN A 35 8.94 -12.21 -8.82
C ASN A 35 10.24 -12.84 -8.28
N GLU A 36 10.56 -12.66 -7.00
CA GLU A 36 11.80 -13.17 -6.43
C GLU A 36 11.80 -14.69 -6.41
N SER A 37 12.90 -15.30 -6.88
CA SER A 37 13.05 -16.76 -6.87
C SER A 37 12.89 -17.32 -5.44
N HIS A 38 12.18 -18.43 -5.36
CA HIS A 38 11.94 -19.17 -4.12
C HIS A 38 12.94 -20.33 -3.93
N GLU A 39 13.96 -20.44 -4.79
CA GLU A 39 14.98 -21.48 -4.68
C GLU A 39 15.76 -21.35 -3.37
N GLY A 40 15.88 -22.47 -2.64
CA GLY A 40 16.58 -22.54 -1.36
C GLY A 40 15.81 -21.96 -0.16
N LYS A 41 14.65 -21.34 -0.36
CA LYS A 41 13.80 -20.81 0.73
C LYS A 41 12.73 -21.81 1.13
N ARG A 42 12.35 -21.83 2.42
CA ARG A 42 11.15 -22.56 2.86
C ARG A 42 9.90 -21.89 2.28
N LYS A 43 8.84 -22.66 2.03
CA LYS A 43 7.56 -22.15 1.50
C LYS A 43 7.03 -20.93 2.27
N ALA A 44 7.20 -20.90 3.60
CA ALA A 44 6.80 -19.78 4.44
C ALA A 44 7.72 -18.55 4.29
N GLU A 45 9.03 -18.76 4.10
CA GLU A 45 10.02 -17.70 3.99
C GLU A 45 9.84 -16.87 2.72
N SER A 46 9.36 -17.49 1.64
CA SER A 46 8.98 -16.79 0.41
C SER A 46 7.85 -15.77 0.64
N LEU A 47 6.97 -15.99 1.61
CA LEU A 47 5.86 -15.08 1.91
C LEU A 47 6.25 -13.94 2.87
N TRP A 48 7.33 -14.08 3.64
CA TRP A 48 7.68 -13.08 4.66
C TRP A 48 8.00 -11.69 4.09
N PRO A 49 8.73 -11.54 2.96
CA PRO A 49 8.95 -10.25 2.33
C PRO A 49 7.63 -9.58 1.91
N ILE A 50 6.71 -10.33 1.31
CA ILE A 50 5.37 -9.86 0.89
C ILE A 50 4.61 -9.32 2.10
N MET A 51 4.54 -10.10 3.19
CA MET A 51 3.85 -9.70 4.41
C MET A 51 4.49 -8.48 5.06
N ARG A 52 5.83 -8.39 5.04
CA ARG A 52 6.57 -7.23 5.56
C ARG A 52 6.24 -5.97 4.78
N ILE A 53 6.21 -6.04 3.44
CA ILE A 53 5.88 -4.88 2.59
C ILE A 53 4.43 -4.44 2.82
N ALA A 54 3.48 -5.38 2.87
CA ALA A 54 2.08 -5.09 3.14
C ALA A 54 1.88 -4.39 4.51
N HIS A 55 2.58 -4.87 5.54
CA HIS A 55 2.57 -4.26 6.86
C HIS A 55 3.17 -2.85 6.85
N THR A 56 4.36 -2.67 6.26
CA THR A 56 5.03 -1.36 6.20
C THR A 56 4.19 -0.34 5.47
N ARG A 57 3.54 -0.72 4.36
CA ARG A 57 2.64 0.15 3.60
C ARG A 57 1.43 0.60 4.42
N SER A 58 0.77 -0.34 5.11
CA SER A 58 -0.38 -0.03 5.97
C SER A 58 0.01 0.84 7.16
N ARG A 59 1.19 0.58 7.75
CA ARG A 59 1.74 1.39 8.84
C ARG A 59 2.06 2.81 8.40
N TYR A 60 2.62 2.99 7.21
CA TYR A 60 2.91 4.32 6.67
C TYR A 60 1.64 5.19 6.59
N ILE A 61 0.55 4.64 6.06
CA ILE A 61 -0.75 5.33 5.99
C ILE A 61 -1.32 5.61 7.37
N TYR A 62 -1.22 4.66 8.31
CA TYR A 62 -1.62 4.86 9.70
C TYR A 62 -0.86 6.02 10.35
N GLU A 63 0.46 6.09 10.18
CA GLU A 63 1.28 7.14 10.78
C GLU A 63 1.00 8.51 10.16
N LEU A 64 0.70 8.58 8.86
CA LEU A 64 0.28 9.82 8.22
C LEU A 64 -1.03 10.38 8.78
N TYR A 65 -2.02 9.52 9.04
CA TYR A 65 -3.32 9.97 9.56
C TYR A 65 -3.30 10.18 11.08
N TYR A 66 -2.91 9.16 11.86
CA TYR A 66 -3.09 9.17 13.32
C TYR A 66 -1.95 9.83 14.11
N LYS A 67 -0.74 9.91 13.55
CA LYS A 67 0.41 10.51 14.28
C LYS A 67 0.80 11.86 13.74
N ARG A 68 0.87 11.98 12.41
CA ARG A 68 1.33 13.19 11.74
C ARG A 68 0.20 14.11 11.30
N GLU A 69 -1.04 13.60 11.25
CA GLU A 69 -2.24 14.32 10.79
C GLU A 69 -2.02 15.03 9.43
N ALA A 70 -1.19 14.43 8.57
CA ALA A 70 -0.76 15.01 7.30
C ALA A 70 -1.76 14.75 6.17
N ILE A 71 -2.71 13.83 6.37
CA ILE A 71 -3.74 13.48 5.40
C ILE A 71 -5.13 13.70 5.98
N SER A 72 -6.06 14.14 5.13
CA SER A 72 -7.46 14.31 5.51
C SER A 72 -8.14 12.97 5.75
N ARG A 73 -9.23 12.98 6.52
CA ARG A 73 -10.07 11.79 6.75
C ARG A 73 -10.64 11.24 5.43
N GLU A 74 -11.00 12.11 4.50
CA GLU A 74 -11.51 11.71 3.19
C GLU A 74 -10.45 10.94 2.39
N LEU A 75 -9.19 11.40 2.40
CA LEU A 75 -8.09 10.70 1.77
C LEU A 75 -7.82 9.35 2.45
N TYR A 76 -7.82 9.31 3.77
CA TYR A 76 -7.63 8.07 4.53
C TYR A 76 -8.70 7.01 4.20
N ASP A 77 -9.99 7.40 4.23
CA ASP A 77 -11.11 6.50 3.91
C ASP A 77 -11.06 6.03 2.44
N TRP A 78 -10.62 6.90 1.52
CA TRP A 78 -10.43 6.54 0.12
C TRP A 78 -9.29 5.52 -0.06
N LEU A 79 -8.15 5.73 0.60
CA LEU A 79 -7.00 4.82 0.55
C LEU A 79 -7.34 3.42 1.07
N LEU A 80 -8.15 3.34 2.13
CA LEU A 80 -8.69 2.07 2.64
C LEU A 80 -9.57 1.39 1.59
N LYS A 81 -10.49 2.13 0.97
CA LYS A 81 -11.41 1.60 -0.04
C LYS A 81 -10.71 1.05 -1.29
N GLU A 82 -9.61 1.68 -1.70
CA GLU A 82 -8.81 1.26 -2.85
C GLU A 82 -7.76 0.18 -2.51
N GLY A 83 -7.65 -0.22 -1.24
CA GLY A 83 -6.79 -1.33 -0.80
C GLY A 83 -5.31 -0.96 -0.65
N TYR A 84 -5.00 0.31 -0.40
CA TYR A 84 -3.63 0.76 -0.11
C TYR A 84 -3.21 0.42 1.32
N ALA A 85 -4.13 0.49 2.29
CA ALA A 85 -3.94 0.07 3.67
C ALA A 85 -4.92 -1.04 4.05
N ASP A 86 -4.51 -1.86 5.01
CA ASP A 86 -5.39 -2.82 5.66
C ASP A 86 -6.21 -2.11 6.75
N GLY A 87 -7.53 -2.06 6.55
CA GLY A 87 -8.49 -1.51 7.48
C GLY A 87 -9.88 -2.01 7.11
N LYS A 88 -10.62 -2.42 8.12
CA LYS A 88 -11.87 -3.18 8.01
C LYS A 88 -13.02 -2.33 7.48
#